data_AF-A0A7Z9FZL5-F1
#
_entry.id   AF-A0A7Z9FZL5-F1
#
_cell.length_a   1.000
_cell.length_b   1.000
_cell.length_c   1.000
_cell.angle_alpha   90.00
_cell.angle_beta   90.00
_cell.angle_gamma   90.00
#
_symmetry.space_group_name_H-M   'P 1'
#
loop_
_entity.id
_entity.type
_entity.pdbx_description
1 polymer ?
#
loop_
_entity_poly.entity_id
_entity_poly.type
_entity_poly.pdbx_seq_one_letter_code
_entity_poly.pdbx_strand_id
1 'polypeptide(L)' 'MTKLKQMQKIERSGVVAIIRASDASLLIEVVDAIQAGGIDIIEITMTTPNALG' A
#
# COMPACT_ATOMS: atom_id res chain seq x y z
N MET A 1 15.85 -1.88 -6.76
CA MET A 1 15.16 -1.24 -7.90
C MET A 1 15.59 0.21 -8.01
N THR A 2 15.57 0.82 -9.19
CA THR A 2 15.86 2.27 -9.33
C THR A 2 14.60 3.09 -9.03
N LYS A 3 14.77 4.35 -8.62
CA LYS A 3 13.66 5.29 -8.42
C LYS A 3 12.76 5.37 -9.66
N LEU A 4 13.36 5.44 -10.86
CA LEU A 4 12.62 5.50 -12.12
C LEU A 4 11.71 4.28 -12.33
N LYS A 5 12.21 3.07 -12.03
CA LYS A 5 11.40 1.84 -12.14
C LYS A 5 10.21 1.83 -11.17
N GLN A 6 10.37 2.39 -9.97
CA GLN A 6 9.26 2.51 -9.01
C GLN A 6 8.22 3.52 -9.49
N MET A 7 8.66 4.69 -9.97
CA MET A 7 7.76 5.72 -10.51
C MET A 7 6.96 5.18 -11.70
N GLN A 8 7.60 4.43 -12.60
CA GLN A 8 6.91 3.77 -13.72
C GLN A 8 5.90 2.71 -13.24
N LYS A 9 6.19 1.98 -12.15
CA LYS A 9 5.23 1.04 -11.56
C LYS A 9 4.00 1.77 -11.02
N ILE A 10 4.22 2.88 -10.31
CA ILE A 10 3.14 3.71 -9.75
C ILE A 10 2.27 4.29 -10.87
N GLU A 11 2.90 4.87 -11.90
CA GLU A 11 2.20 5.42 -13.06
C GLU A 11 1.37 4.36 -13.79
N ARG A 12 1.95 3.17 -14.04
CA ARG A 12 1.26 2.05 -14.69
C ARG A 12 0.09 1.52 -13.86
N SER A 13 0.16 1.57 -12.53
CA SER A 13 -0.93 1.14 -11.65
C SER A 13 -2.19 1.98 -11.85
N GLY A 14 -2.06 3.26 -12.19
CA GLY A 14 -3.20 4.18 -12.41
C GLY A 14 -4.00 4.54 -11.15
N VAL A 15 -3.84 3.76 -10.06
CA VAL A 15 -4.48 3.95 -8.76
C VAL A 15 -3.50 3.61 -7.64
N VAL A 16 -3.64 4.31 -6.51
CA VAL A 16 -2.92 4.07 -5.25
C VAL A 16 -3.95 3.97 -4.13
N ALA A 17 -3.96 2.86 -3.40
CA ALA A 17 -4.80 2.72 -2.21
C ALA A 17 -4.10 3.35 -0.99
N ILE A 18 -4.72 4.35 -0.36
CA ILE A 18 -4.19 5.00 0.85
C ILE A 18 -4.89 4.42 2.08
N ILE A 19 -4.12 3.92 3.03
CA ILE A 19 -4.63 3.21 4.22
C ILE A 19 -4.16 3.89 5.50
N ARG A 20 -5.10 4.14 6.41
CA ARG A 20 -4.85 4.42 7.82
C ARG A 20 -5.53 3.33 8.63
N ALA A 21 -4.78 2.69 9.53
CA ALA A 21 -5.34 1.75 10.49
C ALA A 21 -5.05 2.20 11.92
N SER A 22 -5.93 1.84 12.85
CA SER A 22 -5.66 2.00 14.29
C SER A 22 -4.80 0.89 14.86
N ASP A 23 -4.64 -0.21 14.12
CA ASP A 23 -3.84 -1.38 14.46
C ASP A 23 -3.17 -1.95 13.20
N ALA A 24 -1.86 -2.18 13.26
CA ALA A 24 -1.09 -2.76 12.16
C ALA A 24 -1.43 -4.23 11.89
N SER A 25 -2.00 -4.96 12.87
CA SER A 25 -2.38 -6.36 12.72
C SER A 25 -3.43 -6.58 11.61
N LEU A 26 -4.33 -5.61 11.44
CA LEU A 26 -5.40 -5.63 10.43
C LEU A 26 -4.90 -5.26 9.02
N LEU A 27 -3.68 -4.73 8.88
CA LEU A 27 -3.18 -4.27 7.58
C LEU A 27 -2.95 -5.41 6.60
N ILE A 28 -2.52 -6.59 7.07
CA ILE A 28 -2.23 -7.74 6.20
C ILE A 28 -3.50 -8.14 5.43
N GLU A 29 -4.61 -8.36 6.14
CA GLU A 29 -5.88 -8.79 5.52
C GLU A 29 -6.43 -7.75 4.54
N VAL A 30 -6.30 -6.47 4.88
CA VAL A 30 -6.73 -5.37 4.01
C VAL A 30 -5.86 -5.30 2.74
N VAL A 31 -4.54 -5.44 2.88
CA VAL A 31 -3.60 -5.46 1.74
C VAL A 31 -3.91 -6.63 0.81
N ASP A 32 -4.19 -7.82 1.36
CA ASP A 32 -4.55 -9.01 0.58
C ASP A 32 -5.85 -8.80 -0.20
N ALA A 33 -6.88 -8.21 0.43
CA ALA A 33 -8.14 -7.89 -0.23
C ALA A 33 -7.97 -6.85 -1.36
N ILE A 34 -7.15 -5.81 -1.12
CA ILE A 34 -6.83 -4.77 -2.12
C ILE A 34 -6.08 -5.37 -3.31
N GLN A 35 -5.12 -6.25 -3.05
CA GLN A 35 -4.38 -6.96 -4.09
C GLN A 35 -5.32 -7.88 -4.90
N ALA A 36 -6.21 -8.62 -4.24
CA ALA A 36 -7.22 -9.45 -4.91
C ALA A 36 -8.18 -8.63 -5.78
N GLY A 37 -8.44 -7.37 -5.40
CA GLY A 37 -9.19 -6.39 -6.20
C GLY A 37 -8.41 -5.80 -7.38
N GLY A 38 -7.13 -6.15 -7.56
CA GLY A 38 -6.30 -5.72 -8.69
C GLY A 38 -5.52 -4.42 -8.47
N ILE A 39 -5.42 -3.92 -7.23
CA ILE A 39 -4.65 -2.72 -6.91
C ILE A 39 -3.23 -3.13 -6.50
N ASP A 40 -2.22 -2.65 -7.23
CA ASP A 40 -0.82 -3.11 -7.12
C ASP A 40 0.10 -2.11 -6.38
N ILE A 41 -0.47 -0.97 -5.92
CA ILE A 41 0.23 0.08 -5.18
C ILE A 41 -0.59 0.51 -3.97
N ILE A 42 0.06 0.48 -2.81
CA ILE A 42 -0.55 0.83 -1.52
C ILE A 42 0.36 1.82 -0.79
N GLU A 43 -0.24 2.86 -0.22
CA GLU A 43 0.39 3.81 0.69
C GLU A 43 -0.16 3.59 2.11
N ILE A 44 0.72 3.29 3.06
CA ILE A 44 0.35 3.17 4.47
C ILE A 44 0.71 4.50 5.15
N THR A 45 -0.29 5.16 5.74
CA THR A 45 -0.07 6.41 6.46
C THR A 45 0.73 6.17 7.73
N MET A 46 1.72 7.03 8.00
CA MET A 46 2.59 6.96 9.20
C MET A 46 1.86 7.25 10.52
N THR A 47 0.61 7.72 10.46
CA THR A 47 -0.28 7.82 11.62
C THR A 47 -0.87 6.47 12.06
N THR A 48 -0.61 5.41 11.30
CA THR A 48 -0.90 4.04 11.72
C THR A 48 0.14 3.62 12.77
N PRO A 49 -0.27 3.24 14.00
CA PRO A 49 0.66 2.76 15.00
C PRO A 49 1.48 1.57 14.49
N ASN A 50 2.79 1.56 14.75
CA ASN A 50 3.72 0.50 14.32
C ASN A 50 3.64 0.16 12.82
N ALA A 51 3.42 1.16 11.95
CA ALA A 51 3.28 0.97 10.49
C ALA A 51 4.45 0.21 9.82
N LEU A 52 5.63 0.16 10.46
CA LEU A 52 6.82 -0.49 9.93
C LEU A 52 7.13 -1.85 10.59
N GLY A 53 6.35 -2.26 11.61
CA GLY A 53 6.68 -3.40 12.48
C GLY A 53 7.61 -3.04 13.64
#